data_AF-A0A3D4DP07-F1
#
_entry.id   AF-A0A3D4DP07-F1
#
_cell.length_a   1.000
_cell.length_b   1.000
_cell.length_c   1.000
_cell.angle_alpha   90.00
_cell.angle_beta   90.00
_cell.angle_gamma   90.00
#
_symmetry.space_group_name_H-M   'P 1'
#
loop_
_entity.id
_entity.type
_entity.pdbx_description
1 polymer ?
#
loop_
_entity_poly.entity_id
_entity_poly.type
_entity_poly.pdbx_seq_one_letter_code
_entity_poly.pdbx_strand_id
1 'polypeptide(L)' 'MSMPEIVQGVLATPGLFWIALTFLAAGLVRGFTGFGTALIVMPVAAVFLPVPLAIALVMFAGMFTWPL' A
#
# COMPACT_ATOMS: atom_id res chain seq x y z
N MET A 1 -22.16 2.18 -9.83
CA MET A 1 -21.08 3.05 -9.31
C MET A 1 -20.44 3.70 -10.52
N SER A 2 -20.70 4.98 -10.74
CA SER A 2 -19.96 5.79 -11.69
C SER A 2 -18.53 5.97 -11.15
N MET A 3 -17.53 6.07 -12.05
CA MET A 3 -16.12 6.29 -11.69
C MET A 3 -15.88 7.43 -10.68
N PRO A 4 -16.61 8.57 -10.74
CA PRO A 4 -16.56 9.62 -9.73
C PRO A 4 -16.76 9.15 -8.28
N GLU A 5 -17.71 8.24 -8.04
CA GLU A 5 -18.06 7.80 -6.68
C GLU A 5 -16.95 6.95 -6.05
N ILE A 6 -16.23 6.16 -6.85
CA ILE A 6 -15.09 5.35 -6.39
C ILE A 6 -13.94 6.25 -5.94
N VAL A 7 -13.61 7.27 -6.74
CA VAL A 7 -12.54 8.22 -6.42
C VAL A 7 -12.87 9.00 -5.15
N GLN A 8 -14.12 9.45 -5.01
CA GLN A 8 -14.58 10.11 -3.78
C GLN A 8 -14.49 9.20 -2.56
N GLY A 9 -14.85 7.91 -2.68
CA GLY A 9 -14.71 6.94 -1.60
C GLY A 9 -13.26 6.71 -1.17
N VAL A 10 -12.32 6.66 -2.12
CA VAL A 10 -10.88 6.51 -1.82
C VAL A 10 -10.33 7.73 -1.11
N LEU A 11 -10.71 8.93 -1.55
CA LEU A 11 -10.29 10.19 -0.93
C LEU A 11 -10.94 10.42 0.45
N ALA A 12 -12.14 9.89 0.66
CA ALA A 12 -12.82 9.95 1.96
C ALA A 12 -12.25 8.97 2.99
N THR A 13 -11.57 7.90 2.55
CA THR A 13 -10.97 6.91 3.45
C THR A 13 -9.61 7.40 3.95
N PRO A 14 -9.44 7.66 5.27
CA PRO A 14 -8.19 8.20 5.79
C PRO A 14 -7.00 7.29 5.49
N GLY A 15 -5.93 7.86 4.92
CA GLY A 15 -4.67 7.16 4.66
C GLY A 15 -4.65 6.25 3.43
N LEU A 16 -5.81 5.84 2.89
CA LEU A 16 -5.88 4.90 1.76
C LEU A 16 -5.17 5.43 0.51
N PHE A 17 -5.41 6.69 0.16
CA PHE A 17 -4.73 7.35 -0.96
C PHE A 17 -3.20 7.35 -0.80
N TRP A 18 -2.70 7.68 0.40
CA TRP A 18 -1.27 7.76 0.69
C TRP A 18 -0.60 6.39 0.69
N ILE A 19 -1.26 5.37 1.27
CA ILE A 19 -0.77 3.99 1.24
C ILE A 19 -0.67 3.49 -0.20
N ALA A 20 -1.70 3.72 -1.03
CA ALA A 20 -1.68 3.34 -2.44
C ALA A 20 -0.55 4.04 -3.22
N LEU A 21 -0.37 5.34 -3.02
CA LEU A 21 0.71 6.10 -3.64
C LEU A 21 2.10 5.58 -3.23
N THR A 22 2.25 5.18 -1.97
CA THR A 22 3.51 4.64 -1.44
C THR A 22 3.85 3.29 -2.08
N PHE A 23 2.85 2.42 -2.33
CA PHE A 23 3.07 1.18 -3.09
C PHE A 23 3.54 1.45 -4.52
N LEU A 24 2.95 2.43 -5.21
CA LEU A 24 3.39 2.84 -6.55
C LEU A 24 4.84 3.32 -6.52
N ALA A 25 5.19 4.19 -5.55
CA ALA A 25 6.55 4.68 -5.38
C ALA A 25 7.54 3.54 -5.06
N ALA A 26 7.16 2.59 -4.19
CA ALA A 26 7.99 1.45 -3.84
C ALA A 26 8.29 0.56 -5.04
N GLY A 27 7.28 0.30 -5.89
CA GLY A 27 7.44 -0.45 -7.14
C GLY A 27 8.39 0.23 -8.13
N LEU A 28 8.39 1.56 -8.18
CA LEU A 28 9.33 2.35 -9.01
C LEU A 28 10.77 2.31 -8.48
N VAL A 29 10.96 2.38 -7.16
CA VAL A 29 12.31 2.54 -6.54
C VAL A 29 13.05 1.20 -6.39
N ARG A 30 12.35 0.12 -6.02
CA ARG A 30 12.98 -1.17 -5.65
C ARG A 30 12.62 -2.33 -6.58
N GLY A 31 11.81 -2.07 -7.61
CA GLY A 31 11.04 -3.12 -8.28
C GLY A 31 10.03 -3.75 -7.31
N PHE A 32 9.15 -4.61 -7.77
CA PHE A 32 8.20 -5.33 -6.91
C PHE A 32 8.87 -6.40 -6.01
N THR A 33 10.05 -6.11 -5.47
CA THR A 33 10.80 -7.00 -4.60
C THR A 33 10.29 -6.87 -3.16
N GLY A 34 9.33 -7.72 -2.81
CA GLY A 34 8.75 -7.96 -1.48
C GLY A 34 9.43 -7.24 -0.30
N PHE A 35 10.54 -7.77 0.22
CA PHE A 35 11.23 -7.19 1.39
C PHE A 35 11.63 -5.72 1.19
N GLY A 36 12.08 -5.32 0.00
CA GLY A 36 12.43 -3.93 -0.31
C GLY A 36 11.21 -3.00 -0.31
N THR A 37 10.07 -3.48 -0.82
CA THR A 37 8.80 -2.75 -0.78
C THR A 37 8.32 -2.52 0.64
N ALA A 38 8.49 -3.51 1.53
CA ALA A 38 8.13 -3.39 2.95
C ALA A 38 8.88 -2.25 3.65
N LEU A 39 10.16 -2.04 3.34
CA LEU A 39 10.97 -0.96 3.92
C LEU A 39 10.45 0.44 3.56
N ILE A 40 9.74 0.58 2.43
CA ILE A 40 9.17 1.84 1.96
C ILE A 40 7.72 2.01 2.44
N VAL A 41 6.92 0.94 2.40
CA VAL A 41 5.48 1.01 2.70
C VAL A 41 5.20 1.01 4.20
N MET A 42 5.95 0.26 5.02
CA MET A 42 5.68 0.12 6.45
C MET A 42 5.64 1.45 7.23
N PRO A 43 6.59 2.40 7.05
CA PRO A 43 6.56 3.67 7.75
C PRO A 43 5.29 4.49 7.47
N VAL A 44 4.77 4.44 6.23
CA VAL A 44 3.55 5.17 5.85
C VAL A 44 2.30 4.42 6.31
N ALA A 45 2.26 3.10 6.13
CA ALA A 45 1.11 2.29 6.54
C ALA A 45 0.88 2.35 8.06
N ALA A 46 1.95 2.34 8.87
CA ALA A 46 1.86 2.42 10.32
C ALA A 46 1.37 3.79 10.86
N VAL A 47 1.35 4.84 10.02
CA VAL A 47 0.74 6.14 10.38
C VAL A 47 -0.79 6.04 10.40
N PHE A 48 -1.37 5.21 9.53
CA PHE A 48 -2.82 5.16 9.31
C PHE A 48 -3.48 3.88 9.80
N LEU A 49 -2.70 2.81 9.97
CA LEU A 49 -3.18 1.49 10.37
C LEU A 49 -2.49 1.04 11.67
N PRO A 50 -3.19 0.30 12.54
CA PRO A 50 -2.54 -0.50 13.58
C PRO A 50 -1.42 -1.35 12.98
N VAL A 51 -0.28 -1.42 13.67
CA VAL A 51 0.92 -2.15 13.20
C VAL A 51 0.62 -3.57 12.72
N PRO A 52 -0.22 -4.40 13.39
CA PRO A 52 -0.56 -5.72 12.90
C PRO A 52 -1.24 -5.72 11.53
N LEU A 53 -2.10 -4.72 11.27
CA LEU A 53 -2.79 -4.57 9.98
C LEU A 53 -1.85 -4.05 8.90
N ALA A 54 -0.91 -3.15 9.22
CA ALA A 54 0.12 -2.70 8.29
C ALA A 54 1.03 -3.85 7.85
N ILE A 55 1.40 -4.74 8.78
CA ILE A 55 2.16 -5.96 8.47
C ILE A 55 1.33 -6.87 7.56
N ALA A 56 0.07 -7.15 7.93
CA ALA A 56 -0.81 -8.00 7.13
C ALA A 56 -0.99 -7.47 5.70
N LEU A 57 -1.17 -6.16 5.55
CA LEU A 57 -1.27 -5.47 4.26
C LEU A 57 -0.02 -5.70 3.40
N VAL A 58 1.17 -5.46 3.95
CA VAL A 58 2.44 -5.61 3.22
C VAL A 58 2.73 -7.08 2.92
N MET A 59 2.43 -8.01 3.83
CA MET A 59 2.56 -9.44 3.59
C MET A 59 1.63 -9.89 2.46
N PHE A 60 0.37 -9.46 2.49
CA PHE A 60 -0.61 -9.81 1.47
C PHE A 60 -0.22 -9.23 0.11
N ALA A 61 0.16 -7.96 0.04
CA ALA A 61 0.68 -7.36 -1.19
C ALA A 61 1.96 -8.05 -1.68
N GLY A 62 2.83 -8.47 -0.75
CA GLY A 62 4.02 -9.26 -0.99
C GLY A 62 3.72 -10.59 -1.69
N MET A 63 2.62 -11.27 -1.35
CA MET A 63 2.24 -12.53 -2.00
C MET A 63 1.97 -12.40 -3.50
N PHE A 64 1.51 -11.22 -3.97
CA PHE A 64 1.25 -10.97 -5.39
C PHE A 64 2.43 -10.34 -6.13
N THR A 65 3.45 -9.91 -5.40
CA THR A 65 4.59 -9.15 -5.93
C THR A 65 5.93 -9.92 -5.83
N TRP A 66 6.07 -10.86 -4.88
CA TRP A 66 7.22 -11.76 -4.70
C TRP A 66 7.14 -12.97 -5.67
N PRO A 67 8.26 -13.56 -6.13
CA PRO A 67 8.34 -14.28 -7.40
C PRO A 67 7.62 -15.64 -7.34
N LEU A 68 7.05 -16.22 -8.39
CA LEU A 68 7.13 -16.01 -9.86
C LEU A 68 8.39 -15.30 -10.39
#